data_AF-A0A5E9ARB5-F1
#
_entry.id   AF-A0A5E9ARB5-F1
#
_cell.length_a   1.000
_cell.length_b   1.000
_cell.length_c   1.000
_cell.angle_alpha   90.00
_cell.angle_beta   90.00
_cell.angle_gamma   90.00
#
_symmetry.space_group_name_H-M   'P 1'
#
loop_
_entity.id
_entity.type
_entity.pdbx_description
1 polymer ?
#
loop_
_entity_poly.entity_id
_entity_poly.type
_entity_poly.pdbx_seq_one_letter_code
_entity_poly.pdbx_strand_id
1 'polypeptide(L)'
;AEAGSSPGVALRLAAVWLVSINPVWTGVAAAASVAFEKGPAVADRGTTDKACEKKATFAPLGGMTGTTVLAISNLGAPILVYSGHKVFAGPYHRNVAGNLLALDAFLGSADDTRRIVEAHRVGLVAICPGNGESRTLTQKAPQGFLAGLLRGSVPDWLEPVSGTKDGPIEIYRVRQAG
;
A
#
# COMPACT_ATOMS: atom_id res chain seq x y z
N ALA A 1 -2.26 -43.86 -22.77
CA ALA A 1 -2.77 -44.50 -21.55
C ALA A 1 -2.31 -43.64 -20.38
N GLU A 2 -3.21 -42.87 -19.77
CA GLU A 2 -2.89 -42.13 -18.56
C GLU A 2 -2.62 -43.12 -17.41
N ALA A 3 -1.47 -42.99 -16.76
CA ALA A 3 -1.15 -43.79 -15.59
C ALA A 3 -2.06 -43.33 -14.45
N GLY A 4 -3.14 -44.07 -14.21
CA GLY A 4 -4.02 -43.84 -13.06
C GLY A 4 -3.21 -43.89 -11.77
N SER A 5 -3.18 -42.78 -11.04
CA SER A 5 -2.49 -42.70 -9.76
C SER A 5 -2.97 -43.79 -8.81
N SER A 6 -2.05 -44.59 -8.28
CA SER A 6 -2.37 -45.68 -7.35
C SER A 6 -3.18 -45.17 -6.15
N PRO A 7 -4.22 -45.89 -5.69
CA PRO A 7 -5.02 -45.51 -4.53
C PRO A 7 -4.18 -45.19 -3.29
N GLY A 8 -3.04 -45.87 -3.12
CA GLY A 8 -2.11 -45.61 -2.02
C GLY A 8 -1.38 -44.27 -2.12
N VAL A 9 -1.12 -43.78 -3.33
CA VAL A 9 -0.53 -42.45 -3.57
C VAL A 9 -1.56 -41.37 -3.31
N ALA A 10 -2.80 -41.57 -3.78
CA ALA A 10 -3.91 -40.66 -3.52
C ALA A 10 -4.23 -40.56 -2.02
N LEU A 11 -4.23 -41.68 -1.28
CA LEU A 11 -4.47 -41.69 0.16
C LEU A 11 -3.35 -40.99 0.94
N ARG A 12 -2.09 -41.18 0.54
CA ARG A 12 -0.94 -40.49 1.15
C ARG A 12 -0.98 -38.98 0.89
N LEU A 13 -1.32 -38.56 -0.33
CA LEU A 13 -1.48 -37.14 -0.66
C LEU A 13 -2.66 -36.51 0.08
N ALA A 14 -3.78 -37.22 0.20
CA ALA A 14 -4.93 -36.78 0.99
C ALA A 14 -4.58 -36.64 2.48
N ALA A 15 -3.83 -37.59 3.05
CA ALA A 15 -3.36 -37.50 4.43
C ALA A 15 -2.40 -36.32 4.63
N VAL A 16 -1.46 -36.10 3.71
CA VAL A 16 -0.57 -34.93 3.72
C VAL A 16 -1.39 -33.64 3.65
N TRP A 17 -2.36 -33.54 2.72
CA TRP A 17 -3.27 -32.40 2.61
C TRP A 17 -4.04 -32.16 3.91
N LEU A 18 -4.66 -33.19 4.50
CA LEU A 18 -5.43 -33.08 5.74
C LEU A 18 -4.58 -32.68 6.95
N VAL A 19 -3.35 -33.18 7.05
CA VAL A 19 -2.38 -32.78 8.08
C VAL A 19 -1.91 -31.33 7.86
N SER A 20 -1.68 -30.95 6.60
CA SER A 20 -1.22 -29.60 6.23
C SER A 20 -2.30 -28.53 6.38
N ILE A 21 -3.60 -28.85 6.25
CA ILE A 21 -4.64 -27.81 6.09
C ILE A 21 -5.32 -27.33 7.36
N ASN A 22 -5.23 -27.99 8.51
CA ASN A 22 -5.93 -27.45 9.67
C ASN A 22 -5.33 -27.74 11.04
N PRO A 23 -4.98 -28.97 11.44
CA PRO A 23 -4.66 -29.24 12.84
C PRO A 23 -3.32 -28.63 13.29
N VAL A 24 -2.32 -28.56 12.40
CA VAL A 24 -1.05 -27.88 12.70
C VAL A 24 -1.24 -26.37 12.82
N TRP A 25 -1.91 -25.73 11.85
CA TRP A 25 -2.14 -24.28 11.90
C TRP A 25 -3.09 -23.87 13.03
N THR A 26 -4.16 -24.62 13.29
CA THR A 26 -5.07 -24.35 14.42
C THR A 26 -4.43 -24.68 15.77
N GLY A 27 -3.62 -25.73 15.88
CA GLY A 27 -2.88 -26.04 17.10
C GLY A 27 -1.81 -25.00 17.42
N VAL A 28 -1.03 -24.58 16.41
CA VAL A 28 -0.04 -23.50 16.53
C VAL A 28 -0.73 -22.17 16.79
N ALA A 29 -1.83 -21.85 16.11
CA ALA A 29 -2.59 -20.62 16.36
C ALA A 29 -3.23 -20.63 17.76
N ALA A 30 -3.79 -21.74 18.22
CA ALA A 30 -4.35 -21.84 19.56
C ALA A 30 -3.26 -21.65 20.61
N ALA A 31 -2.13 -22.35 20.50
CA ALA A 31 -0.99 -22.21 21.41
C ALA A 31 -0.41 -20.78 21.39
N ALA A 32 -0.31 -20.17 20.21
CA ALA A 32 0.13 -18.79 20.05
C ALA A 32 -0.87 -17.81 20.68
N SER A 33 -2.18 -17.99 20.47
CA SER A 33 -3.22 -17.13 21.07
C SER A 33 -3.17 -17.16 22.60
N VAL A 34 -2.97 -18.32 23.24
CA VAL A 34 -2.81 -18.36 24.71
C VAL A 34 -1.53 -17.67 25.19
N ALA A 35 -0.47 -17.68 24.36
CA ALA A 35 0.77 -16.97 24.65
C ALA A 35 0.64 -15.46 24.41
N PHE A 36 -0.13 -15.04 23.40
CA PHE A 36 -0.40 -13.63 23.09
C PHE A 36 -1.41 -12.99 24.04
N GLU A 37 -2.38 -13.76 24.57
CA GLU A 37 -3.26 -13.28 25.65
C GLU A 37 -2.54 -13.12 27.00
N LYS A 38 -1.45 -13.88 27.23
CA LYS A 38 -0.60 -13.77 28.42
C LYS A 38 0.58 -12.80 28.27
N GLY A 39 0.92 -12.42 27.04
CA GLY A 39 1.83 -11.31 26.81
C GLY A 39 1.19 -10.02 27.34
N PRO A 40 1.98 -9.01 27.77
CA PRO A 40 1.40 -7.69 27.95
C PRO A 40 0.68 -7.38 26.65
N ALA A 41 -0.62 -7.04 26.73
CA ALA A 41 -1.32 -6.45 25.60
C ALA A 41 -0.32 -5.48 24.96
N VAL A 42 -0.05 -5.66 23.66
CA VAL A 42 0.68 -4.61 22.95
C VAL A 42 -0.25 -3.43 23.08
N ALA A 43 -0.01 -2.62 24.10
CA ALA A 43 -0.65 -1.34 24.27
C ALA A 43 -0.53 -0.71 22.90
N ASP A 44 -1.66 -0.26 22.37
CA ASP A 44 -1.75 0.57 21.18
C ASP A 44 -0.82 1.76 21.41
N ARG A 45 0.48 1.57 21.11
CA ARG A 45 1.53 2.57 21.31
C ARG A 45 1.45 3.52 20.13
N GLY A 46 0.35 4.26 20.11
CA GLY A 46 0.05 5.31 19.17
C GLY A 46 -1.37 5.17 18.61
N THR A 47 -2.27 6.01 19.11
CA THR A 47 -3.58 6.31 18.49
C THR A 47 -3.47 6.78 17.02
N THR A 48 -2.25 7.03 16.53
CA THR A 48 -1.91 7.43 15.16
C THR A 48 -1.71 6.21 14.25
N ASP A 49 -2.48 6.14 13.16
CA ASP A 49 -2.33 5.14 12.11
C ASP A 49 -1.07 5.37 11.26
N LYS A 50 0.11 5.10 11.83
CA LYS A 50 1.40 5.40 11.19
C LYS A 50 1.60 4.67 9.86
N ALA A 51 1.03 3.47 9.71
CA ALA A 51 1.19 2.67 8.50
C ALA A 51 0.16 3.01 7.40
N CYS A 52 -0.86 3.82 7.73
CA CYS A 52 -1.99 4.16 6.86
C CYS A 52 -2.81 2.93 6.45
N GLU A 53 -3.22 2.12 7.41
CA GLU A 53 -3.98 0.89 7.17
C GLU A 53 -5.44 1.01 7.62
N LYS A 54 -5.77 1.96 8.50
CA LYS A 54 -7.12 2.13 9.05
C LYS A 54 -8.00 2.88 8.04
N LYS A 55 -9.23 2.41 7.86
CA LYS A 55 -10.26 3.08 7.03
C LYS A 55 -10.38 4.59 7.29
N ALA A 56 -10.32 5.00 8.56
CA ALA A 56 -10.45 6.41 8.96
C ALA A 56 -9.36 7.31 8.32
N THR A 57 -8.17 6.78 8.08
CA THR A 57 -7.07 7.52 7.43
C THR A 57 -7.42 7.95 6.01
N PHE A 58 -8.25 7.18 5.30
CA PHE A 58 -8.64 7.47 3.93
C PHE A 58 -9.91 8.34 3.83
N ALA A 59 -10.50 8.75 4.96
CA ALA A 59 -11.71 9.58 4.95
C ALA A 59 -11.55 10.90 4.16
N PRO A 60 -10.40 11.62 4.22
CA PRO A 60 -10.20 12.80 3.38
C PRO A 60 -10.28 12.48 1.89
N LEU A 61 -9.69 11.37 1.42
CA LEU A 61 -9.81 10.92 0.03
C LEU A 61 -11.26 10.55 -0.31
N GLY A 62 -11.95 9.83 0.57
CA GLY A 62 -13.35 9.45 0.37
C GLY A 62 -14.32 10.63 0.20
N GLY A 63 -13.97 11.83 0.70
CA GLY A 63 -14.75 13.05 0.54
C GLY A 63 -14.44 13.86 -0.72
N MET A 64 -13.43 13.49 -1.50
CA MET A 64 -13.04 14.23 -2.72
C MET A 64 -13.69 13.65 -3.98
N THR A 65 -13.82 14.47 -5.02
CA THR A 65 -14.24 14.02 -6.34
C THR A 65 -13.28 12.96 -6.89
N GLY A 66 -13.83 11.86 -7.39
CA GLY A 66 -13.05 10.74 -7.92
C GLY A 66 -12.06 11.16 -9.01
N THR A 67 -10.83 10.65 -8.89
CA THR A 67 -9.71 10.89 -9.81
C THR A 67 -8.69 9.76 -9.69
N THR A 68 -7.65 9.78 -10.53
CA THR A 68 -6.48 8.91 -10.38
C THR A 68 -5.54 9.47 -9.31
N VAL A 69 -5.14 8.62 -8.37
CA VAL A 69 -4.23 8.91 -7.28
C VAL A 69 -2.89 8.22 -7.54
N LEU A 70 -1.80 9.00 -7.55
CA LEU A 70 -0.45 8.47 -7.46
C LEU A 70 -0.14 8.19 -5.98
N ALA A 71 0.04 6.91 -5.65
CA ALA A 71 0.34 6.44 -4.31
C ALA A 71 1.25 5.20 -4.38
N ILE A 72 2.02 4.96 -3.32
CA ILE A 72 2.83 3.74 -3.17
C ILE A 72 1.92 2.49 -3.16
N SER A 73 2.48 1.33 -3.49
CA SER A 73 1.68 0.12 -3.72
C SER A 73 0.87 -0.31 -2.50
N ASN A 74 1.42 -0.15 -1.28
CA ASN A 74 0.75 -0.47 -0.02
C ASN A 74 -0.55 0.31 0.20
N LEU A 75 -0.66 1.54 -0.32
CA LEU A 75 -1.87 2.36 -0.19
C LEU A 75 -2.92 2.02 -1.25
N GLY A 76 -2.54 1.28 -2.30
CA GLY A 76 -3.41 1.03 -3.45
C GLY A 76 -4.74 0.38 -3.10
N ALA A 77 -4.71 -0.76 -2.41
CA ALA A 77 -5.94 -1.48 -2.02
C ALA A 77 -6.82 -0.67 -1.04
N PRO A 78 -6.28 -0.06 0.03
CA PRO A 78 -7.05 0.84 0.89
C PRO A 78 -7.69 2.02 0.14
N ILE A 79 -7.00 2.65 -0.81
CA ILE A 79 -7.57 3.75 -1.61
C ILE A 79 -8.78 3.24 -2.42
N LEU A 80 -8.66 2.07 -3.07
CA LEU A 80 -9.76 1.49 -3.86
C LEU A 80 -10.98 1.13 -3.00
N VAL A 81 -10.77 0.61 -1.78
CA VAL A 81 -11.86 0.11 -0.92
C VAL A 81 -12.51 1.23 -0.12
N TYR A 82 -11.74 2.22 0.32
CA TYR A 82 -12.21 3.26 1.25
C TYR A 82 -12.50 4.60 0.57
N SER A 83 -12.33 4.69 -0.76
CA SER A 83 -12.65 5.90 -1.53
C SER A 83 -13.25 5.58 -2.90
N GLY A 84 -13.60 6.62 -3.67
CA GLY A 84 -14.05 6.50 -5.07
C GLY A 84 -12.93 6.69 -6.10
N HIS A 85 -11.66 6.65 -5.69
CA HIS A 85 -10.51 6.94 -6.55
C HIS A 85 -9.98 5.72 -7.30
N LYS A 86 -9.14 5.98 -8.30
CA LYS A 86 -8.35 4.98 -9.03
C LYS A 86 -6.89 5.09 -8.61
N VAL A 87 -6.13 4.01 -8.72
CA VAL A 87 -4.68 3.98 -8.44
C VAL A 87 -3.95 3.17 -9.51
N PHE A 88 -2.65 3.43 -9.70
CA PHE A 88 -1.82 2.63 -10.60
C PHE A 88 -1.36 1.32 -9.97
N ALA A 89 -0.92 1.40 -8.72
CA ALA A 89 -0.23 0.32 -8.03
C ALA A 89 -1.07 -0.21 -6.85
N GLY A 90 -0.87 -1.49 -6.55
CA GLY A 90 -1.39 -2.18 -5.37
C GLY A 90 -0.39 -3.27 -4.94
N PRO A 91 -0.53 -3.89 -3.77
CA PRO A 91 0.43 -4.87 -3.25
C PRO A 91 0.30 -6.25 -3.95
N TYR A 92 0.13 -6.26 -5.27
CA TYR A 92 -0.09 -7.45 -6.09
C TYR A 92 0.59 -7.28 -7.47
N HIS A 93 1.13 -8.37 -8.00
CA HIS A 93 1.94 -8.35 -9.23
C HIS A 93 1.13 -8.45 -10.54
N ARG A 94 -0.18 -8.10 -10.54
CA ARG A 94 -1.05 -8.26 -11.71
C ARG A 94 -1.03 -7.08 -12.68
N ASN A 95 -0.73 -5.87 -12.19
CA ASN A 95 -0.63 -4.65 -13.00
C ASN A 95 0.83 -4.16 -13.07
N VAL A 96 1.69 -4.92 -13.75
CA VAL A 96 3.13 -4.64 -13.83
C VAL A 96 3.38 -3.21 -14.35
N ALA A 97 2.68 -2.80 -15.40
CA ALA A 97 2.81 -1.45 -15.97
C ALA A 97 2.47 -0.36 -14.95
N GLY A 98 1.36 -0.48 -14.20
CA GLY A 98 1.00 0.49 -13.17
C GLY A 98 1.93 0.49 -11.96
N ASN A 99 2.45 -0.67 -11.56
CA ASN A 99 3.44 -0.77 -10.48
C ASN A 99 4.75 -0.11 -10.87
N LEU A 100 5.26 -0.36 -12.09
CA LEU A 100 6.45 0.30 -12.61
C LEU A 100 6.23 1.81 -12.73
N LEU A 101 5.07 2.25 -13.22
CA LEU A 101 4.74 3.67 -13.32
C LEU A 101 4.79 4.38 -11.96
N ALA A 102 4.26 3.76 -10.90
CA ALA A 102 4.34 4.31 -9.55
C ALA A 102 5.79 4.36 -9.03
N LEU A 103 6.59 3.32 -9.28
CA LEU A 103 8.00 3.29 -8.90
C LEU A 103 8.82 4.34 -9.66
N ASP A 104 8.66 4.44 -10.97
CA ASP A 104 9.33 5.43 -11.81
C ASP A 104 8.99 6.86 -11.34
N ALA A 105 7.72 7.10 -11.02
CA ALA A 105 7.25 8.39 -10.50
C ALA A 105 7.84 8.73 -9.13
N PHE A 106 7.90 7.78 -8.18
CA PHE A 106 8.39 8.07 -6.82
C PHE A 106 9.91 8.07 -6.69
N LEU A 107 10.61 7.27 -7.48
CA LEU A 107 12.07 7.16 -7.47
C LEU A 107 12.75 8.19 -8.39
N GLY A 108 12.04 8.69 -9.41
CA GLY A 108 12.54 9.70 -10.37
C GLY A 108 12.59 11.12 -9.80
N SER A 109 12.95 12.09 -10.65
CA SER A 109 12.92 13.51 -10.29
C SER A 109 11.50 14.08 -10.29
N ALA A 110 11.29 15.24 -9.65
CA ALA A 110 9.98 15.91 -9.66
C ALA A 110 9.48 16.24 -11.08
N ASP A 111 10.39 16.54 -12.02
CA ASP A 111 10.04 16.81 -13.42
C ASP A 111 9.63 15.54 -14.16
N ASP A 112 10.29 14.40 -13.89
CA ASP A 112 9.89 13.10 -14.43
C ASP A 112 8.52 12.69 -13.90
N THR A 113 8.30 12.85 -12.59
CA THR A 113 7.00 12.62 -11.95
C THR A 113 5.91 13.49 -12.56
N ARG A 114 6.20 14.78 -12.81
CA ARG A 114 5.24 15.71 -13.43
C ARG A 114 4.79 15.20 -14.80
N ARG A 115 5.72 14.74 -15.64
CA ARG A 115 5.40 14.17 -16.96
C ARG A 115 4.50 12.95 -16.85
N ILE A 116 4.75 12.08 -15.87
CA ILE A 116 3.88 10.91 -15.59
C ILE A 116 2.49 11.36 -15.12
N VAL A 117 2.44 12.31 -14.20
CA VAL A 117 1.20 12.88 -13.64
C VAL A 117 0.31 13.48 -14.74
N GLU A 118 0.90 14.25 -15.65
CA GLU A 118 0.20 14.86 -16.78
C GLU A 118 -0.27 13.80 -17.79
N ALA A 119 0.63 12.90 -18.21
CA ALA A 119 0.33 11.87 -19.21
C ALA A 119 -0.80 10.92 -18.76
N HIS A 120 -0.91 10.66 -17.45
CA HIS A 120 -1.89 9.74 -16.89
C HIS A 120 -3.06 10.42 -16.16
N ARG A 121 -3.18 11.75 -16.27
CA ARG A 121 -4.27 12.55 -15.66
C ARG A 121 -4.42 12.28 -14.16
N VAL A 122 -3.31 12.25 -13.44
CA VAL A 122 -3.30 12.15 -11.99
C VAL A 122 -3.85 13.46 -11.42
N GLY A 123 -4.89 13.37 -10.58
CA GLY A 123 -5.46 14.54 -9.90
C GLY A 123 -4.94 14.72 -8.48
N LEU A 124 -4.43 13.66 -7.86
CA LEU A 124 -3.95 13.64 -6.49
C LEU A 124 -2.67 12.82 -6.35
N VAL A 125 -1.76 13.28 -5.51
CA VAL A 125 -0.64 12.49 -4.98
C VAL A 125 -0.91 12.25 -3.50
N ALA A 126 -0.84 11.01 -3.04
CA ALA A 126 -1.02 10.66 -1.64
C ALA A 126 0.19 9.90 -1.11
N ILE A 127 0.74 10.35 0.03
CA ILE A 127 1.91 9.75 0.67
C ILE A 127 1.62 9.42 2.13
N CYS A 128 2.30 8.41 2.65
CA CYS A 128 2.21 8.00 4.04
C CYS A 128 3.63 7.99 4.64
N PRO A 129 4.02 9.01 5.44
CA PRO A 129 5.37 9.11 5.99
C PRO A 129 5.79 7.92 6.86
N GLY A 130 4.84 7.34 7.61
CA GLY A 130 5.13 6.20 8.50
C GLY A 130 5.09 4.83 7.81
N ASN A 131 4.74 4.73 6.53
CA ASN A 131 4.66 3.46 5.83
C ASN A 131 6.05 2.87 5.53
N GLY A 132 6.19 1.54 5.68
CA GLY A 132 7.46 0.84 5.46
C GLY A 132 7.96 0.90 4.02
N GLU A 133 7.06 0.89 3.03
CA GLU A 133 7.43 1.03 1.62
C GLU A 133 7.95 2.44 1.33
N SER A 134 7.32 3.49 1.88
CA SER A 134 7.84 4.87 1.79
C SER A 134 9.29 4.95 2.26
N ARG A 135 9.60 4.35 3.40
CA ARG A 135 10.97 4.30 3.94
C ARG A 135 11.92 3.57 2.99
N THR A 136 11.53 2.42 2.46
CA THR A 136 12.35 1.64 1.54
C THR A 136 12.63 2.42 0.24
N LEU A 137 11.61 3.05 -0.34
CA LEU A 137 11.75 3.82 -1.58
C LEU A 137 12.62 5.06 -1.39
N THR A 138 12.47 5.77 -0.26
CA THR A 138 13.33 6.93 0.05
C THR A 138 14.77 6.56 0.37
N GLN A 139 15.03 5.39 0.96
CA GLN A 139 16.39 4.85 1.09
C GLN A 139 16.99 4.49 -0.27
N LYS A 140 16.18 3.97 -1.19
CA LYS A 140 16.60 3.59 -2.54
C LYS A 140 16.91 4.80 -3.43
N ALA A 141 16.08 5.83 -3.35
CA ALA A 141 16.26 7.09 -4.08
C ALA A 141 16.14 8.28 -3.12
N PRO A 142 17.20 8.63 -2.38
CA PRO A 142 17.18 9.74 -1.42
C PRO A 142 16.92 11.12 -2.03
N GLN A 143 17.19 11.26 -3.34
CA GLN A 143 16.92 12.45 -4.13
C GLN A 143 15.68 12.31 -5.04
N GLY A 144 14.96 11.18 -4.93
CA GLY A 144 13.74 10.94 -5.67
C GLY A 144 12.59 11.81 -5.19
N PHE A 145 11.56 11.93 -6.02
CA PHE A 145 10.38 12.74 -5.77
C PHE A 145 9.70 12.42 -4.44
N LEU A 146 9.52 11.13 -4.10
CA LEU A 146 8.94 10.74 -2.80
C LEU A 146 9.75 11.26 -1.61
N ALA A 147 11.08 11.17 -1.72
CA ALA A 147 11.99 11.60 -0.66
C ALA A 147 11.98 13.13 -0.51
N GLY A 148 11.90 13.87 -1.62
CA GLY A 148 11.71 15.32 -1.60
C GLY A 148 10.39 15.70 -0.94
N LEU A 149 9.28 15.07 -1.34
CA LEU A 149 7.95 15.38 -0.82
C LEU A 149 7.85 15.11 0.68
N LEU A 150 8.41 13.97 1.16
CA LEU A 150 8.48 13.64 2.59
C LEU A 150 9.39 14.56 3.42
N ARG A 151 10.28 15.33 2.78
CA ARG A 151 11.07 16.40 3.42
C ARG A 151 10.40 17.78 3.30
N GLY A 152 9.19 17.85 2.78
CA GLY A 152 8.46 19.09 2.56
C GLY A 152 8.90 19.88 1.32
N SER A 153 9.71 19.29 0.43
CA SER A 153 10.01 19.86 -0.89
C SER A 153 8.83 19.61 -1.84
N VAL A 154 7.83 20.48 -1.76
CA VAL A 154 6.61 20.41 -2.58
C VAL A 154 6.85 21.19 -3.89
N PRO A 155 6.82 20.54 -5.07
CA PRO A 155 6.90 21.26 -6.35
C PRO A 155 5.73 22.21 -6.57
N ASP A 156 5.91 23.23 -7.40
CA ASP A 156 4.93 24.27 -7.70
C ASP A 156 3.62 23.76 -8.35
N TRP A 157 3.71 22.65 -9.08
CA TRP A 157 2.58 21.95 -9.69
C TRP A 157 1.77 21.11 -8.68
N LEU A 158 2.17 21.07 -7.40
CA LEU A 158 1.41 20.46 -6.32
C LEU A 158 0.90 21.51 -5.32
N GLU A 159 -0.29 21.26 -4.80
CA GLU A 159 -0.92 22.03 -3.75
C GLU A 159 -1.29 21.12 -2.58
N PRO A 160 -0.73 21.33 -1.37
CA PRO A 160 -1.11 20.54 -0.20
C PRO A 160 -2.60 20.71 0.10
N VAL A 161 -3.30 19.61 0.38
CA VAL A 161 -4.69 19.67 0.82
C VAL A 161 -4.74 19.99 2.31
N SER A 162 -5.46 21.06 2.65
CA SER A 162 -5.65 21.52 4.02
C SER A 162 -6.14 20.40 4.95
N GLY A 163 -5.56 20.31 6.15
CA GLY A 163 -5.92 19.32 7.15
C GLY A 163 -5.33 17.93 6.94
N THR A 164 -4.53 17.71 5.88
CA THR A 164 -3.84 16.42 5.63
C THR A 164 -2.35 16.46 5.94
N LYS A 165 -1.76 17.66 5.95
CA LYS A 165 -0.35 17.87 6.31
C LYS A 165 -0.09 17.42 7.76
N ASP A 166 1.06 16.78 7.99
CA ASP A 166 1.48 16.22 9.28
C ASP A 166 0.52 15.13 9.83
N GLY A 167 -0.46 14.70 9.01
CA GLY A 167 -1.34 13.59 9.28
C GLY A 167 -0.72 12.23 8.91
N PRO A 168 -1.41 11.11 9.18
CA PRO A 168 -0.93 9.79 8.77
C PRO A 168 -0.78 9.70 7.24
N ILE A 169 -1.77 10.21 6.50
CA ILE A 169 -1.71 10.37 5.05
C ILE A 169 -1.70 11.86 4.68
N GLU A 170 -0.73 12.25 3.88
CA GLU A 170 -0.65 13.60 3.32
C GLU A 170 -1.13 13.56 1.87
N ILE A 171 -1.93 14.54 1.48
CA ILE A 171 -2.56 14.58 0.15
C ILE A 171 -2.19 15.90 -0.53
N TYR A 172 -1.82 15.80 -1.79
CA TYR A 172 -1.44 16.91 -2.64
C TYR A 172 -2.32 16.91 -3.89
N ARG A 173 -2.94 18.04 -4.19
CA ARG A 173 -3.69 18.25 -5.43
C ARG A 173 -2.74 18.64 -6.54
N VAL A 174 -2.91 18.00 -7.70
CA VAL A 174 -2.19 18.38 -8.92
C VAL A 174 -2.83 19.63 -9.49
N ARG A 175 -2.06 20.72 -9.64
CA ARG A 175 -2.51 21.90 -10.37
C ARG A 175 -2.60 21.52 -11.84
N GLN A 176 -3.77 21.68 -12.45
CA GLN A 176 -3.88 21.55 -13.90
C GLN A 176 -3.08 22.69 -14.54
N ALA A 177 -2.32 22.39 -15.59
CA ALA A 177 -1.82 23.44 -16.47
C ALA A 177 -3.04 24.17 -17.04
N GLY A 178 -3.09 25.49 -16.86
CA GLY A 178 -4.08 26.35 -17.49
C GLY A 178 -3.90 26.42 -18.99
#